data_AF-A0A3P7DYQ0-F1
#
_entry.id   AF-A0A3P7DYQ0-F1
#
_cell.length_a   1.000
_cell.length_b   1.000
_cell.length_c   1.000
_cell.angle_alpha   90.00
_cell.angle_beta   90.00
_cell.angle_gamma   90.00
#
_symmetry.space_group_name_H-M   'P 1'
#
loop_
_entity.id
_entity.type
_entity.pdbx_description
1 polymer ?
#
loop_
_entity_poly.entity_id
_entity_poly.type
_entity_poly.pdbx_seq_one_letter_code
_entity_poly.pdbx_strand_id
1 'polypeptide(L)'
;MDTYGREFVFVYPPNNSGSIGMEATLSIINPNTKQSANVIVEYPEFDTSGDNITTTRHTASLVVKVLSSVLFRFNESVILNNINDGLHSYVDARIVVHSTILITLIAHNVDISGARDSFLVLPISMAGNHYAFTLPPSSALGSTIVYFLPVKAELNQYITINSIRSSSSCSCKHTVQVGEMLAFSSSGESITLWADSNFTFVIIAAVRSLPTAKRSNVFDFGCFMPSSVPIMGCDKLKDNYVTPLLTGKHHFLTPLSVECKSVEISIHGSNKVVKTRR
;
A
#
# COMPACT_ATOMS: atom_id res chain seq x y z
N MET A 1 0.07 3.47 17.38
CA MET A 1 0.69 2.34 16.67
C MET A 1 2.16 2.65 16.57
N ASP A 2 3.04 1.78 17.05
CA ASP A 2 4.48 1.97 16.90
C ASP A 2 4.87 1.53 15.49
N THR A 3 5.38 2.47 14.69
CA THR A 3 5.73 2.26 13.28
C THR A 3 7.24 2.07 13.10
N TYR A 4 7.97 1.95 14.21
CA TYR A 4 9.36 1.56 14.20
C TYR A 4 9.50 0.05 13.97
N GLY A 5 10.46 -0.34 13.13
CA GLY A 5 10.74 -1.75 12.88
C GLY A 5 12.15 -1.99 12.36
N ARG A 6 12.50 -3.27 12.21
CA ARG A 6 13.81 -3.71 11.69
C ARG A 6 13.74 -4.31 10.30
N GLU A 7 12.56 -4.75 9.89
CA GLU A 7 12.34 -5.46 8.64
C GLU A 7 11.09 -4.90 7.98
N PHE A 8 11.21 -4.58 6.70
CA PHE A 8 10.17 -3.94 5.91
C PHE A 8 10.14 -4.59 4.53
N VAL A 9 8.94 -4.71 3.97
CA VAL A 9 8.73 -5.14 2.58
C VAL A 9 7.68 -4.26 1.94
N PHE A 10 7.97 -3.74 0.75
CA PHE A 10 7.05 -2.88 0.02
C PHE A 10 7.36 -2.88 -1.48
N VAL A 11 6.52 -2.20 -2.26
CA VAL A 11 6.75 -1.91 -3.68
C VAL A 11 6.37 -0.46 -3.98
N TYR A 12 6.98 0.11 -5.01
CA TYR A 12 6.50 1.37 -5.58
C TYR A 12 5.40 1.08 -6.60
N PRO A 13 4.16 1.55 -6.38
CA PRO A 13 3.16 1.64 -7.45
C PRO A 13 3.62 2.62 -8.55
N PRO A 14 3.28 2.37 -9.82
CA PRO A 14 3.39 3.39 -10.86
C PRO A 14 2.46 4.58 -10.54
N ASN A 15 2.91 5.79 -10.85
CA ASN A 15 2.13 7.02 -10.67
C ASN A 15 1.43 7.39 -11.99
N ASN A 16 0.84 8.58 -12.11
CA ASN A 16 0.05 9.02 -13.26
C ASN A 16 0.81 8.83 -14.57
N SER A 17 2.09 9.17 -14.59
CA SER A 17 2.97 9.07 -15.76
C SER A 17 3.54 7.66 -16.04
N GLY A 18 3.11 6.61 -15.32
CA GLY A 18 3.64 5.25 -15.49
C GLY A 18 4.84 5.02 -14.59
N SER A 19 5.98 4.60 -15.13
CA SER A 19 7.29 4.53 -14.45
C SER A 19 8.31 5.55 -14.99
N ILE A 20 8.11 6.05 -16.21
CA ILE A 20 9.09 6.88 -16.93
C ILE A 20 9.21 8.26 -16.27
N GLY A 21 10.44 8.67 -15.97
CA GLY A 21 10.78 9.93 -15.33
C GLY A 21 10.33 10.04 -13.87
N MET A 22 9.97 8.92 -13.24
CA MET A 22 9.53 8.92 -11.85
C MET A 22 10.71 8.99 -10.88
N GLU A 23 10.55 9.79 -9.83
CA GLU A 23 11.48 9.83 -8.70
C GLU A 23 10.93 8.94 -7.57
N ALA A 24 11.55 7.77 -7.38
CA ALA A 24 11.31 6.89 -6.25
C ALA A 24 12.42 7.09 -5.21
N THR A 25 12.06 7.56 -4.01
CA THR A 25 13.03 7.76 -2.92
C THR A 25 12.51 7.23 -1.59
N LEU A 26 13.43 6.80 -0.73
CA LEU A 26 13.13 6.26 0.58
C LEU A 26 13.86 7.06 1.65
N SER A 27 13.10 7.75 2.50
CA SER A 27 13.63 8.35 3.72
C SER A 27 13.78 7.26 4.79
N ILE A 28 15.02 7.02 5.21
CA ILE A 28 15.38 6.04 6.24
C ILE A 28 15.76 6.83 7.48
N ILE A 29 14.96 6.72 8.55
CA ILE A 29 15.06 7.57 9.74
C ILE A 29 15.50 6.72 10.92
N ASN A 30 16.60 7.13 11.56
CA ASN A 30 17.08 6.53 12.80
C ASN A 30 16.69 7.41 14.00
N PRO A 31 15.67 7.00 14.78
CA PRO A 31 15.24 7.73 15.98
C PRO A 31 16.13 7.46 17.20
N ASN A 32 17.08 6.53 17.11
CA ASN A 32 17.88 6.10 18.26
C ASN A 32 18.91 7.16 18.66
N THR A 33 19.08 7.35 19.97
CA THR A 33 19.99 8.34 20.55
C THR A 33 21.42 7.83 20.78
N LYS A 34 21.65 6.52 20.67
CA LYS A 34 22.90 5.87 21.08
C LYS A 34 23.58 5.07 19.96
N GLN A 35 22.80 4.49 19.06
CA GLN A 35 23.28 3.54 18.05
C GLN A 35 22.95 4.03 16.64
N SER A 36 23.95 3.97 15.75
CA SER A 36 23.70 4.12 14.31
C SER A 36 23.03 2.85 13.78
N ALA A 37 22.15 3.01 12.79
CA ALA A 37 21.53 1.89 12.10
C ALA A 37 22.38 1.48 10.90
N ASN A 38 22.76 0.21 10.82
CA ASN A 38 23.24 -0.37 9.57
C ASN A 38 22.01 -0.88 8.84
N VAL A 39 21.79 -0.39 7.62
CA VAL A 39 20.60 -0.69 6.82
C VAL A 39 21.01 -1.32 5.51
N ILE A 40 20.39 -2.45 5.19
CA ILE A 40 20.53 -3.17 3.92
C ILE A 40 19.21 -2.97 3.16
N VAL A 41 19.31 -2.51 1.91
CA VAL A 41 18.18 -2.33 1.00
C VAL A 41 18.39 -3.27 -0.18
N GLU A 42 17.51 -4.24 -0.34
CA GLU A 42 17.45 -5.15 -1.48
C GLU A 42 16.29 -4.73 -2.38
N TYR A 43 16.53 -4.55 -3.67
CA TYR A 43 15.53 -4.05 -4.60
C TYR A 43 15.73 -4.56 -6.03
N PRO A 44 14.66 -4.71 -6.82
CA PRO A 44 14.77 -5.04 -8.24
C PRO A 44 14.91 -3.80 -9.10
N GLU A 45 15.58 -3.92 -10.24
CA GLU A 45 15.47 -3.02 -11.38
C GLU A 45 15.00 -3.83 -12.60
N PHE A 46 14.04 -3.27 -13.34
CA PHE A 46 13.40 -3.87 -14.49
C PHE A 46 13.92 -3.28 -15.80
N ASP A 47 14.16 -4.14 -16.76
CA ASP A 47 14.38 -3.75 -18.15
C ASP A 47 13.36 -4.47 -19.03
N THR A 48 12.72 -3.72 -19.93
CA THR A 48 11.62 -4.19 -20.76
C THR A 48 12.05 -4.20 -22.21
N SER A 49 12.18 -5.40 -22.79
CA SER A 49 12.47 -5.59 -24.20
C SER A 49 11.29 -6.29 -24.86
N GLY A 50 10.38 -5.51 -25.44
CA GLY A 50 9.08 -6.00 -25.91
C GLY A 50 8.22 -6.49 -24.73
N ASP A 51 7.71 -7.71 -24.83
CA ASP A 51 6.90 -8.35 -23.77
C ASP A 51 7.76 -9.01 -22.68
N ASN A 52 9.08 -9.14 -22.90
CA ASN A 52 9.98 -9.74 -21.93
C ASN A 52 10.44 -8.71 -20.90
N ILE A 53 10.17 -9.01 -19.63
CA ILE A 53 10.66 -8.25 -18.49
C ILE A 53 11.85 -9.00 -17.91
N THR A 54 13.03 -8.40 -17.92
CA THR A 54 14.18 -8.90 -17.16
C THR A 54 14.24 -8.19 -15.82
N THR A 55 14.76 -8.87 -14.80
CA THR A 55 14.85 -8.34 -13.44
C THR A 55 16.26 -8.55 -12.91
N THR A 56 16.92 -7.45 -12.52
CA THR A 56 18.20 -7.48 -11.84
C THR A 56 17.99 -7.08 -10.39
N ARG A 57 18.41 -7.90 -9.43
CA ARG A 57 18.33 -7.53 -8.00
C ARG A 57 19.64 -6.87 -7.55
N HIS A 58 19.49 -5.78 -6.83
CA HIS A 58 20.56 -5.00 -6.24
C HIS A 58 20.49 -5.07 -4.73
N THR A 59 21.66 -4.92 -4.09
CA THR A 59 21.78 -4.79 -2.64
C THR A 59 22.63 -3.56 -2.33
N ALA A 60 22.09 -2.65 -1.53
CA ALA A 60 22.80 -1.48 -1.05
C ALA A 60 22.92 -1.54 0.48
N SER A 61 24.09 -1.15 0.99
CA SER A 61 24.35 -1.05 2.43
C SER A 61 24.65 0.39 2.78
N LEU A 62 23.98 0.92 3.79
CA LEU A 62 24.17 2.29 4.27
C LEU A 62 24.16 2.36 5.80
N VAL A 63 24.72 3.43 6.34
CA VAL A 63 24.72 3.72 7.78
C VAL A 63 23.92 4.99 8.04
N VAL A 64 22.87 4.88 8.86
CA VAL A 64 22.07 6.02 9.31
C VAL A 64 22.51 6.39 10.73
N LYS A 65 23.15 7.55 10.86
CA LYS A 65 23.65 8.05 12.15
C LYS A 65 22.51 8.22 13.17
N VAL A 66 22.86 8.25 14.44
CA VAL A 66 21.92 8.57 15.54
C VAL A 66 21.15 9.86 15.26
N LEU A 67 19.87 9.88 15.60
CA LEU A 67 18.98 11.05 15.43
C LEU A 67 19.08 11.71 14.04
N SER A 68 19.20 10.90 13.00
CA SER A 68 19.44 11.37 11.64
C SER A 68 18.60 10.58 10.63
N SER A 69 18.57 11.08 9.40
CA SER A 69 17.93 10.41 8.28
C SER A 69 18.84 10.41 7.05
N VAL A 70 18.64 9.43 6.19
CA VAL A 70 19.26 9.35 4.86
C VAL A 70 18.15 9.24 3.83
N LEU A 71 18.30 9.96 2.72
CA LEU A 71 17.43 9.82 1.55
C LEU A 71 18.10 8.89 0.55
N PHE A 72 17.57 7.67 0.42
CA PHE A 72 18.00 6.71 -0.59
C PHE A 72 17.23 6.95 -1.90
N ARG A 73 17.93 7.03 -3.02
CA ARG A 73 17.32 7.27 -4.34
C ARG A 73 17.42 6.00 -5.18
N PHE A 74 16.29 5.54 -5.70
CA PHE A 74 16.24 4.43 -6.64
C PHE A 74 16.33 4.95 -8.08
N ASN A 75 16.72 4.07 -9.00
CA ASN A 75 16.48 4.27 -10.42
C ASN A 75 14.96 4.12 -10.71
N GLU A 76 14.44 4.79 -11.73
CA GLU A 76 13.04 4.69 -12.15
C GLU A 76 12.64 3.26 -12.56
N SER A 77 13.64 2.47 -13.00
CA SER A 77 13.52 1.04 -13.30
C SER A 77 13.13 0.19 -12.09
N VAL A 78 13.12 0.71 -10.86
CA VAL A 78 12.61 0.00 -9.67
C VAL A 78 11.08 -0.22 -9.73
N ILE A 79 10.39 0.55 -10.57
CA ILE A 79 8.92 0.56 -10.65
C ILE A 79 8.46 -0.39 -11.75
N LEU A 80 7.74 -1.43 -11.36
CA LEU A 80 7.07 -2.30 -12.31
C LEU A 80 5.83 -1.61 -12.89
N ASN A 81 5.91 -1.26 -14.17
CA ASN A 81 4.80 -0.69 -14.92
C ASN A 81 3.91 -1.79 -15.55
N ASN A 82 2.83 -1.40 -16.24
CA ASN A 82 1.95 -2.30 -17.01
C ASN A 82 1.21 -3.34 -16.15
N ILE A 83 0.73 -2.92 -14.97
CA ILE A 83 -0.22 -3.74 -14.19
C ILE A 83 -1.55 -3.77 -14.95
N ASN A 84 -2.00 -4.98 -15.28
CA ASN A 84 -3.19 -5.26 -16.05
C ASN A 84 -4.42 -5.30 -15.14
N ASP A 85 -5.56 -4.86 -15.66
CA ASP A 85 -6.84 -4.93 -14.94
C ASP A 85 -7.19 -6.38 -14.58
N GLY A 86 -7.72 -6.57 -13.37
CA GLY A 86 -7.95 -7.88 -12.76
C GLY A 86 -6.89 -8.27 -11.74
N LEU A 87 -6.94 -9.52 -11.28
CA LEU A 87 -5.99 -10.10 -10.33
C LEU A 87 -4.97 -10.96 -11.09
N HIS A 88 -3.69 -10.59 -11.04
CA HIS A 88 -2.63 -11.27 -11.79
C HIS A 88 -1.37 -11.44 -10.95
N SER A 89 -0.61 -12.48 -11.26
CA SER A 89 0.75 -12.66 -10.77
C SER A 89 1.73 -11.84 -11.61
N TYR A 90 2.75 -11.30 -10.96
CA TYR A 90 3.84 -10.53 -11.56
C TYR A 90 5.19 -11.02 -11.04
N VAL A 91 6.25 -10.67 -11.75
CA VAL A 91 7.61 -10.82 -11.25
C VAL A 91 7.77 -10.10 -9.91
N ASP A 92 8.58 -10.66 -9.02
CA ASP A 92 8.80 -10.12 -7.68
C ASP A 92 9.44 -8.72 -7.70
N ALA A 93 8.59 -7.71 -7.49
CA ALA A 93 8.99 -6.31 -7.41
C ALA A 93 9.33 -5.82 -6.00
N ARG A 94 9.37 -6.71 -5.00
CA ARG A 94 9.53 -6.34 -3.59
C ARG A 94 10.89 -5.70 -3.33
N ILE A 95 10.83 -4.54 -2.68
CA ILE A 95 11.94 -3.90 -1.99
C ILE A 95 11.91 -4.41 -0.54
N VAL A 96 13.03 -4.95 -0.09
CA VAL A 96 13.21 -5.47 1.28
C VAL A 96 14.25 -4.62 1.98
N VAL A 97 13.91 -4.16 3.20
CA VAL A 97 14.82 -3.35 4.02
C VAL A 97 15.05 -4.02 5.34
N HIS A 98 16.31 -4.27 5.66
CA HIS A 98 16.75 -4.84 6.94
C HIS A 98 17.59 -3.83 7.71
N SER A 99 17.39 -3.72 9.02
CA SER A 99 18.17 -2.85 9.89
C SER A 99 18.59 -3.55 11.18
N THR A 100 19.78 -3.19 11.68
CA THR A 100 20.30 -3.68 12.97
C THR A 100 19.51 -3.16 14.17
N ILE A 101 18.81 -2.03 14.03
CA ILE A 101 18.00 -1.41 15.08
C ILE A 101 16.64 -0.97 14.53
N LEU A 102 15.77 -0.49 15.41
CA LEU A 102 14.47 0.04 15.03
C LEU A 102 14.62 1.37 14.27
N ILE A 103 14.06 1.44 13.07
CA ILE A 103 14.04 2.60 12.18
C ILE A 103 12.62 2.88 11.69
N THR A 104 12.40 4.03 11.06
CA THR A 104 11.17 4.36 10.32
C THR A 104 11.50 4.63 8.85
N LEU A 105 10.59 4.22 7.99
CA LEU A 105 10.71 4.35 6.54
C LEU A 105 9.54 5.16 5.97
N ILE A 106 9.84 6.16 5.14
CA ILE A 106 8.85 6.88 4.34
C ILE A 106 9.25 6.75 2.87
N ALA A 107 8.38 6.11 2.09
CA ALA A 107 8.57 5.96 0.66
C ALA A 107 7.89 7.13 -0.06
N HIS A 108 8.65 7.85 -0.87
CA HIS A 108 8.20 8.98 -1.66
C HIS A 108 8.14 8.60 -3.13
N ASN A 109 7.06 9.02 -3.78
CA ASN A 109 6.77 8.74 -5.17
C ASN A 109 6.36 10.04 -5.84
N VAL A 110 7.16 10.52 -6.80
CA VAL A 110 6.92 11.77 -7.54
C VAL A 110 7.00 11.47 -9.04
N ASP A 111 6.01 11.92 -9.81
CA ASP A 111 6.07 11.80 -11.26
C ASP A 111 6.52 13.09 -11.96
N ILE A 112 6.71 13.01 -13.28
CA ILE A 112 7.13 14.14 -14.12
C ILE A 112 6.14 15.31 -14.13
N SER A 113 4.86 15.06 -13.81
CA SER A 113 3.85 16.11 -13.72
C SER A 113 3.88 16.86 -12.38
N GLY A 114 4.66 16.35 -11.42
CA GLY A 114 4.75 16.84 -10.05
C GLY A 114 3.72 16.21 -9.11
N ALA A 115 2.84 15.32 -9.61
CA ALA A 115 1.94 14.53 -8.77
C ALA A 115 2.78 13.67 -7.85
N ARG A 116 2.56 13.81 -6.54
CA ARG A 116 3.40 13.20 -5.53
C ARG A 116 2.58 12.65 -4.40
N ASP A 117 3.01 11.52 -3.88
CA ASP A 117 2.56 11.06 -2.60
C ASP A 117 3.72 10.43 -1.81
N SER A 118 3.52 10.29 -0.51
CA SER A 118 4.47 9.66 0.38
C SER A 118 3.73 8.82 1.39
N PHE A 119 4.14 7.56 1.53
CA PHE A 119 3.52 6.65 2.46
C PHE A 119 4.52 6.15 3.50
N LEU A 120 4.00 5.98 4.70
CA LEU A 120 4.72 5.28 5.76
C LEU A 120 4.81 3.80 5.40
N VAL A 121 6.03 3.28 5.32
CA VAL A 121 6.25 1.85 5.08
C VAL A 121 6.10 1.12 6.42
N LEU A 122 5.09 0.28 6.53
CA LEU A 122 4.84 -0.47 7.77
C LEU A 122 5.85 -1.62 7.91
N PRO A 123 6.39 -1.86 9.11
CA PRO A 123 7.27 -3.00 9.35
C PRO A 123 6.52 -4.31 9.23
N ILE A 124 7.22 -5.39 8.89
CA ILE A 124 6.60 -6.72 8.75
C ILE A 124 5.98 -7.24 10.06
N SER A 125 6.39 -6.69 11.20
CA SER A 125 5.76 -6.98 12.51
C SER A 125 4.32 -6.48 12.60
N MET A 126 3.89 -5.60 11.69
CA MET A 126 2.52 -5.11 11.51
C MET A 126 1.79 -5.80 10.35
N ALA A 127 2.42 -6.79 9.71
CA ALA A 127 1.76 -7.65 8.74
C ALA A 127 0.69 -8.50 9.44
N GLY A 128 -0.40 -8.76 8.74
CA GLY A 128 -1.46 -9.64 9.23
C GLY A 128 -1.89 -10.62 8.16
N ASN A 129 -2.92 -11.38 8.49
CA ASN A 129 -3.57 -12.32 7.59
C ASN A 129 -4.95 -11.84 7.14
N HIS A 130 -5.39 -10.67 7.62
CA HIS A 130 -6.70 -10.09 7.34
C HIS A 130 -6.58 -8.57 7.13
N TYR A 131 -7.17 -8.09 6.03
CA TYR A 131 -7.20 -6.67 5.65
C TYR A 131 -8.58 -6.29 5.14
N ALA A 132 -9.02 -5.08 5.45
CA ALA A 132 -10.29 -4.53 5.01
C ALA A 132 -10.13 -3.02 4.76
N PHE A 133 -10.40 -2.56 3.54
CA PHE A 133 -10.28 -1.14 3.19
C PHE A 133 -11.10 -0.80 1.93
N THR A 134 -11.29 0.49 1.69
CA THR A 134 -11.97 1.00 0.49
C THR A 134 -11.07 2.03 -0.19
N LEU A 135 -11.06 2.00 -1.51
CA LEU A 135 -10.34 2.96 -2.35
C LEU A 135 -11.35 3.78 -3.18
N PRO A 136 -11.12 5.09 -3.34
CA PRO A 136 -11.94 5.93 -4.20
C PRO A 136 -11.81 5.50 -5.67
N PRO A 137 -12.76 5.92 -6.54
CA PRO A 137 -12.62 5.68 -7.97
C PRO A 137 -11.45 6.49 -8.53
N SER A 138 -10.65 5.86 -9.39
CA SER A 138 -9.75 6.55 -10.30
C SER A 138 -10.54 7.30 -11.38
N SER A 139 -9.88 8.17 -12.15
CA SER A 139 -10.43 8.59 -13.44
C SER A 139 -10.54 7.40 -14.40
N ALA A 140 -11.27 7.57 -15.51
CA ALA A 140 -11.39 6.55 -16.55
C ALA A 140 -10.06 6.19 -17.23
N LEU A 141 -9.05 7.07 -17.15
CA LEU A 141 -7.69 6.83 -17.65
C LEU A 141 -6.74 6.35 -16.55
N GLY A 142 -7.19 6.38 -15.29
CA GLY A 142 -6.43 5.93 -14.14
C GLY A 142 -6.72 4.50 -13.76
N SER A 143 -6.03 4.05 -12.71
CA SER A 143 -6.22 2.72 -12.16
C SER A 143 -6.03 2.74 -10.65
N THR A 144 -6.82 1.93 -9.96
CA THR A 144 -6.62 1.54 -8.58
C THR A 144 -5.80 0.26 -8.57
N ILE A 145 -4.68 0.24 -7.85
CA ILE A 145 -3.75 -0.89 -7.77
C ILE A 145 -3.62 -1.33 -6.32
N VAL A 146 -3.67 -2.64 -6.08
CA VAL A 146 -3.46 -3.26 -4.77
C VAL A 146 -2.46 -4.39 -4.91
N TYR A 147 -1.33 -4.29 -4.22
CA TYR A 147 -0.32 -5.33 -4.14
C TYR A 147 -0.49 -6.14 -2.87
N PHE A 148 -0.41 -7.47 -2.97
CA PHE A 148 -0.45 -8.40 -1.86
C PHE A 148 0.92 -9.06 -1.72
N LEU A 149 1.65 -8.71 -0.66
CA LEU A 149 3.05 -9.09 -0.49
C LEU A 149 3.19 -10.06 0.67
N PRO A 150 3.40 -11.37 0.42
CA PRO A 150 3.79 -12.31 1.47
C PRO A 150 5.07 -11.83 2.16
N VAL A 151 5.07 -11.84 3.49
CA VAL A 151 6.28 -11.52 4.29
C VAL A 151 7.34 -12.61 4.09
N LYS A 152 6.91 -13.86 3.91
CA LYS A 152 7.77 -15.00 3.60
C LYS A 152 7.20 -15.76 2.43
N ALA A 153 8.06 -16.16 1.49
CA ALA A 153 7.66 -17.00 0.37
C ALA A 153 7.67 -18.47 0.80
N GLU A 154 6.51 -19.11 0.80
CA GLU A 154 6.36 -20.51 1.17
C GLU A 154 5.40 -21.20 0.19
N LEU A 155 5.51 -22.53 0.09
CA LEU A 155 4.60 -23.34 -0.72
C LEU A 155 3.20 -23.37 -0.08
N ASN A 156 2.16 -23.56 -0.90
CA ASN A 156 0.76 -23.70 -0.47
C ASN A 156 0.15 -22.47 0.23
N GLN A 157 0.71 -21.29 -0.01
CA GLN A 157 0.11 -20.03 0.40
C GLN A 157 -1.07 -19.68 -0.52
N TYR A 158 -2.19 -19.28 0.08
CA TYR A 158 -3.35 -18.81 -0.66
C TYR A 158 -3.98 -17.59 0.02
N ILE A 159 -4.53 -16.71 -0.80
CA ILE A 159 -5.25 -15.52 -0.37
C ILE A 159 -6.65 -15.54 -1.00
N THR A 160 -7.64 -15.20 -0.21
CA THR A 160 -9.03 -15.02 -0.63
C THR A 160 -9.30 -13.53 -0.65
N ILE A 161 -9.65 -13.01 -1.82
CA ILE A 161 -9.95 -11.60 -2.02
C ILE A 161 -11.44 -11.49 -2.30
N ASN A 162 -12.16 -10.83 -1.41
CA ASN A 162 -13.52 -10.39 -1.63
C ASN A 162 -13.48 -8.92 -2.04
N SER A 163 -14.06 -8.60 -3.18
CA SER A 163 -14.15 -7.23 -3.67
C SER A 163 -15.58 -6.88 -4.02
N ILE A 164 -16.00 -5.68 -3.66
CA ILE A 164 -17.26 -5.07 -4.08
C ILE A 164 -16.92 -3.80 -4.83
N ARG A 165 -17.42 -3.70 -6.06
CA ARG A 165 -17.35 -2.55 -6.95
C ARG A 165 -18.78 -2.08 -7.25
N SER A 166 -18.93 -0.94 -7.91
CA SER A 166 -20.26 -0.46 -8.35
C SER A 166 -20.97 -1.42 -9.30
N SER A 167 -20.22 -2.06 -10.20
CA SER A 167 -20.77 -2.92 -11.24
C SER A 167 -20.82 -4.40 -10.87
N SER A 168 -20.03 -4.83 -9.88
CA SER A 168 -19.75 -6.26 -9.67
C SER A 168 -19.22 -6.55 -8.26
N SER A 169 -19.30 -7.81 -7.86
CA SER A 169 -18.53 -8.35 -6.76
C SER A 169 -17.75 -9.59 -7.21
N CYS A 170 -16.57 -9.82 -6.65
CA CYS A 170 -15.81 -11.07 -6.82
C CYS A 170 -15.43 -11.60 -5.45
N SER A 171 -15.51 -12.92 -5.29
CA SER A 171 -14.86 -13.66 -4.22
C SER A 171 -13.92 -14.65 -4.91
N CYS A 172 -12.63 -14.40 -4.80
CA CYS A 172 -11.64 -15.06 -5.61
C CYS A 172 -10.53 -15.62 -4.70
N LYS A 173 -10.32 -16.94 -4.72
CA LYS A 173 -9.24 -17.62 -4.00
C LYS A 173 -8.07 -17.84 -4.95
N HIS A 174 -6.91 -17.28 -4.61
CA HIS A 174 -5.71 -17.34 -5.43
C HIS A 174 -4.58 -18.03 -4.68
N THR A 175 -3.92 -18.99 -5.33
CA THR A 175 -2.68 -19.60 -4.81
C THR A 175 -1.52 -18.70 -5.17
N VAL A 176 -0.76 -18.27 -4.16
CA VAL A 176 0.42 -17.43 -4.35
C VAL A 176 1.59 -18.30 -4.81
N GLN A 177 2.23 -17.89 -5.90
CA GLN A 177 3.42 -18.57 -6.41
C GLN A 177 4.67 -18.03 -5.71
N VAL A 178 5.60 -18.93 -5.40
CA VAL A 178 6.89 -18.55 -4.81
C VAL A 178 7.69 -17.74 -5.83
N GLY A 179 8.17 -16.57 -5.41
CA GLY A 179 8.95 -15.68 -6.27
C GLY A 179 8.11 -14.81 -7.20
N GLU A 180 6.78 -14.80 -7.03
CA GLU A 180 5.88 -13.87 -7.69
C GLU A 180 5.22 -12.93 -6.69
N MET A 181 4.79 -11.77 -7.18
CA MET A 181 3.95 -10.83 -6.47
C MET A 181 2.53 -10.91 -7.02
N LEU A 182 1.53 -10.88 -6.15
CA LEU A 182 0.14 -10.79 -6.56
C LEU A 182 -0.29 -9.32 -6.58
N ALA A 183 -0.86 -8.86 -7.70
CA ALA A 183 -1.42 -7.52 -7.80
C ALA A 183 -2.83 -7.55 -8.40
N PHE A 184 -3.66 -6.64 -7.92
CA PHE A 184 -4.99 -6.39 -8.42
C PHE A 184 -5.07 -4.98 -8.99
N SER A 185 -5.61 -4.83 -10.20
CA SER A 185 -5.93 -3.51 -10.78
C SER A 185 -7.41 -3.41 -11.18
N SER A 186 -7.95 -2.21 -11.05
CA SER A 186 -9.27 -1.84 -11.57
C SER A 186 -9.29 -0.37 -11.97
N SER A 187 -9.95 -0.05 -13.08
CA SER A 187 -10.11 1.32 -13.57
C SER A 187 -11.52 1.86 -13.29
N GLY A 188 -11.61 3.16 -12.98
CA GLY A 188 -12.85 3.96 -12.99
C GLY A 188 -13.88 3.70 -11.88
N GLU A 189 -13.67 2.71 -11.01
CA GLU A 189 -14.63 2.33 -9.98
C GLU A 189 -14.02 2.41 -8.57
N SER A 190 -14.85 2.80 -7.60
CA SER A 190 -14.51 2.60 -6.19
C SER A 190 -14.51 1.11 -5.88
N ILE A 191 -13.58 0.69 -5.03
CA ILE A 191 -13.50 -0.71 -4.60
C ILE A 191 -13.46 -0.79 -3.08
N THR A 192 -14.31 -1.64 -2.53
CA THR A 192 -14.17 -2.14 -1.16
C THR A 192 -13.58 -3.53 -1.23
N LEU A 193 -12.51 -3.77 -0.48
CA LEU A 193 -11.72 -4.99 -0.54
C LEU A 193 -11.55 -5.59 0.85
N TRP A 194 -11.78 -6.89 0.95
CA TRP A 194 -11.39 -7.74 2.07
C TRP A 194 -10.42 -8.80 1.57
N ALA A 195 -9.31 -8.97 2.27
CA ALA A 195 -8.31 -9.97 1.93
C ALA A 195 -8.01 -10.83 3.15
N ASP A 196 -8.16 -12.15 2.98
CA ASP A 196 -7.98 -13.18 3.99
C ASP A 196 -6.97 -14.20 3.50
N SER A 197 -5.96 -14.56 4.29
CA SER A 197 -4.97 -15.55 3.86
C SER A 197 -4.57 -16.52 4.96
N ASN A 198 -3.91 -17.63 4.58
CA ASN A 198 -3.31 -18.57 5.52
C ASN A 198 -1.87 -18.19 5.93
N PHE A 199 -1.38 -17.01 5.56
CA PHE A 199 -0.02 -16.52 5.86
C PHE A 199 -0.05 -15.05 6.28
N THR A 200 1.09 -14.50 6.69
CA THR A 200 1.21 -13.06 6.96
C THR A 200 1.67 -12.32 5.72
N PHE A 201 0.99 -11.23 5.41
CA PHE A 201 1.27 -10.40 4.25
C PHE A 201 1.05 -8.94 4.59
N VAL A 202 1.59 -8.06 3.75
CA VAL A 202 1.30 -6.63 3.76
C VAL A 202 0.63 -6.24 2.45
N ILE A 203 -0.07 -5.10 2.47
CA ILE A 203 -0.69 -4.52 1.28
C ILE A 203 -0.08 -3.16 1.00
N ILE A 204 0.14 -2.85 -0.29
CA ILE A 204 0.27 -1.48 -0.78
C ILE A 204 -0.93 -1.21 -1.67
N ALA A 205 -1.67 -0.15 -1.36
CA ALA A 205 -2.78 0.32 -2.15
C ALA A 205 -2.42 1.66 -2.80
N ALA A 206 -2.79 1.84 -4.05
CA ALA A 206 -2.57 3.07 -4.80
C ALA A 206 -3.74 3.40 -5.72
N VAL A 207 -3.98 4.69 -5.96
CA VAL A 207 -4.95 5.20 -6.91
C VAL A 207 -4.25 6.20 -7.82
N ARG A 208 -4.11 5.80 -9.08
CA ARG A 208 -3.61 6.64 -10.17
C ARG A 208 -4.75 7.44 -10.76
N SER A 209 -4.40 8.64 -11.17
CA SER A 209 -5.27 9.67 -11.74
C SER A 209 -6.50 9.93 -10.87
N LEU A 210 -6.25 10.19 -9.59
CA LEU A 210 -7.29 10.51 -8.62
C LEU A 210 -7.93 11.87 -8.98
N PRO A 211 -9.25 11.94 -9.22
CA PRO A 211 -9.89 13.21 -9.59
C PRO A 211 -9.84 14.24 -8.46
N THR A 212 -9.18 15.38 -8.70
CA THR A 212 -9.08 16.49 -7.72
C THR A 212 -10.39 17.26 -7.55
N ALA A 213 -11.14 17.40 -8.65
CA ALA A 213 -12.45 18.03 -8.67
C ALA A 213 -13.29 17.46 -9.83
N LYS A 214 -14.62 17.55 -9.71
CA LYS A 214 -15.52 17.19 -10.81
C LYS A 214 -15.17 18.01 -12.05
N ARG A 215 -14.88 17.34 -13.17
CA ARG A 215 -14.50 17.94 -14.48
C ARG A 215 -13.13 18.62 -14.52
N SER A 216 -12.27 18.40 -13.53
CA SER A 216 -10.86 18.80 -13.62
C SER A 216 -10.09 17.80 -14.48
N ASN A 217 -9.19 18.30 -15.32
CA ASN A 217 -8.19 17.48 -16.01
C ASN A 217 -6.88 17.37 -15.20
N VAL A 218 -6.86 17.93 -13.99
CA VAL A 218 -5.75 17.77 -13.04
C VAL A 218 -6.07 16.58 -12.16
N PHE A 219 -5.19 15.59 -12.20
CA PHE A 219 -5.30 14.40 -11.41
C PHE A 219 -4.20 14.33 -10.36
N ASP A 220 -4.57 13.85 -9.19
CA ASP A 220 -3.64 13.57 -8.10
C ASP A 220 -3.24 12.09 -8.11
N PHE A 221 -2.39 11.70 -7.17
CA PHE A 221 -1.99 10.33 -6.92
C PHE A 221 -2.06 10.06 -5.42
N GLY A 222 -2.55 8.89 -5.04
CA GLY A 222 -2.61 8.47 -3.65
C GLY A 222 -2.06 7.06 -3.49
N CYS A 223 -1.26 6.82 -2.46
CA CYS A 223 -0.74 5.51 -2.11
C CYS A 223 -0.54 5.38 -0.59
N PHE A 224 -0.78 4.18 -0.06
CA PHE A 224 -0.60 3.90 1.36
C PHE A 224 -0.46 2.40 1.62
N MET A 225 0.01 2.06 2.82
CA MET A 225 -0.05 0.71 3.36
C MET A 225 -1.17 0.64 4.41
N PRO A 226 -2.31 -0.03 4.14
CA PRO A 226 -3.29 -0.27 5.19
C PRO A 226 -2.68 -1.14 6.30
N SER A 227 -3.12 -0.93 7.54
CA SER A 227 -2.82 -1.85 8.64
C SER A 227 -3.73 -3.08 8.57
N SER A 228 -3.23 -4.23 9.02
CA SER A 228 -4.08 -5.41 9.16
C SER A 228 -5.19 -5.16 10.18
N VAL A 229 -6.36 -5.73 9.93
CA VAL A 229 -7.48 -5.68 10.87
C VAL A 229 -7.52 -6.97 11.69
N PRO A 230 -7.79 -6.91 13.01
CA PRO A 230 -7.95 -8.11 13.81
C PRO A 230 -9.22 -8.85 13.39
N ILE A 231 -9.14 -10.18 13.26
CA ILE A 231 -10.30 -11.05 13.05
C ILE A 231 -11.05 -11.13 14.39
N MET A 232 -11.84 -10.11 14.68
CA MET A 232 -12.76 -10.08 15.81
C MET A 232 -14.18 -10.05 15.26
N GLY A 233 -15.11 -10.66 16.00
CA GLY A 233 -16.54 -10.56 15.65
C GLY A 233 -16.98 -9.10 15.48
N CYS A 234 -17.98 -8.87 14.65
CA CYS A 234 -18.43 -7.54 14.22
C CYS A 234 -18.78 -6.57 15.38
N ASP A 235 -19.04 -7.09 16.58
CA ASP A 235 -19.52 -6.31 17.72
C ASP A 235 -18.40 -5.68 18.59
N LYS A 236 -17.11 -5.88 18.26
CA LYS A 236 -16.03 -5.66 19.25
C LYS A 236 -14.94 -4.65 18.92
N LEU A 237 -15.00 -3.93 17.80
CA LEU A 237 -13.97 -2.91 17.49
C LEU A 237 -14.47 -1.48 17.71
N LYS A 238 -13.90 -0.81 18.71
CA LYS A 238 -13.84 0.65 18.76
C LYS A 238 -12.55 1.07 18.07
N ASP A 239 -12.68 1.50 16.82
CA ASP A 239 -11.58 2.15 16.12
C ASP A 239 -11.81 3.66 16.09
N ASN A 240 -10.76 4.44 16.31
CA ASN A 240 -10.84 5.89 16.39
C ASN A 240 -9.98 6.51 15.29
N TYR A 241 -10.65 7.16 14.34
CA TYR A 241 -10.00 7.91 13.28
C TYR A 241 -10.10 9.40 13.56
N VAL A 242 -8.96 10.08 13.61
CA VAL A 242 -8.91 11.54 13.69
C VAL A 242 -8.73 12.09 12.27
N THR A 243 -9.71 12.87 11.81
CA THR A 243 -9.66 13.52 10.50
C THR A 243 -9.87 15.03 10.64
N PRO A 244 -9.08 15.87 9.95
CA PRO A 244 -9.40 17.28 9.83
C PRO A 244 -10.67 17.46 9.00
N LEU A 245 -11.72 18.04 9.60
CA LEU A 245 -12.99 18.33 8.90
C LEU A 245 -12.86 19.42 7.83
N LEU A 246 -11.78 20.22 7.88
CA LEU A 246 -11.55 21.31 6.93
C LEU A 246 -11.30 20.81 5.50
N THR A 247 -10.71 19.61 5.36
CA THR A 247 -10.31 19.07 4.06
C THR A 247 -11.14 17.84 3.65
N GLY A 248 -11.61 17.05 4.60
CA GLY A 248 -12.44 15.87 4.33
C GLY A 248 -13.92 16.22 4.18
N LYS A 249 -14.46 16.14 2.94
CA LYS A 249 -15.91 16.25 2.70
C LYS A 249 -16.63 14.89 2.64
N HIS A 250 -15.89 13.83 2.32
CA HIS A 250 -16.43 12.47 2.16
C HIS A 250 -15.45 11.48 2.80
N HIS A 251 -15.99 10.46 3.45
CA HIS A 251 -15.23 9.38 4.06
C HIS A 251 -15.73 8.04 3.54
N PHE A 252 -14.79 7.17 3.16
CA PHE A 252 -15.07 5.79 2.85
C PHE A 252 -14.82 4.95 4.09
N LEU A 253 -15.78 4.11 4.45
CA LEU A 253 -15.72 3.25 5.63
C LEU A 253 -15.97 1.82 5.17
N THR A 254 -15.12 0.91 5.64
CA THR A 254 -15.19 -0.52 5.29
C THR A 254 -15.51 -1.30 6.55
N PRO A 255 -16.59 -2.10 6.58
CA PRO A 255 -16.80 -3.08 7.65
C PRO A 255 -15.59 -4.01 7.76
N LEU A 256 -15.30 -4.52 8.96
CA LEU A 256 -14.14 -5.39 9.18
C LEU A 256 -14.20 -6.69 8.36
N SER A 257 -15.41 -7.23 8.18
CA SER A 257 -15.65 -8.44 7.40
C SER A 257 -16.88 -8.24 6.51
N VAL A 258 -16.93 -9.00 5.40
CA VAL A 258 -18.10 -9.11 4.52
C VAL A 258 -19.35 -9.58 5.28
N GLU A 259 -19.17 -10.30 6.40
CA GLU A 259 -20.26 -10.80 7.25
C GLU A 259 -20.88 -9.72 8.15
N CYS A 260 -20.20 -8.59 8.34
CA CYS A 260 -20.66 -7.52 9.21
C CYS A 260 -21.77 -6.71 8.54
N LYS A 261 -23.02 -7.11 8.83
CA LYS A 261 -24.24 -6.53 8.24
C LYS A 261 -24.48 -5.07 8.57
N SER A 262 -23.93 -4.57 9.68
CA SER A 262 -24.08 -3.18 10.13
C SER A 262 -22.84 -2.75 10.90
N VAL A 263 -22.51 -1.47 10.85
CA VAL A 263 -21.40 -0.87 11.60
C VAL A 263 -21.92 0.39 12.29
N GLU A 264 -21.75 0.48 13.60
CA GLU A 264 -22.08 1.72 14.33
C GLU A 264 -20.93 2.71 14.20
N ILE A 265 -21.23 3.91 13.71
CA ILE A 265 -20.23 4.98 13.54
C ILE A 265 -20.60 6.13 14.47
N SER A 266 -19.69 6.48 15.37
CA SER A 266 -19.81 7.66 16.22
C SER A 266 -18.82 8.72 15.76
N ILE A 267 -19.32 9.88 15.32
CA ILE A 267 -18.48 11.01 14.92
C ILE A 267 -18.39 11.98 16.09
N HIS A 268 -17.18 12.17 16.60
CA HIS A 268 -16.88 13.10 17.67
C HIS A 268 -16.22 14.35 17.08
N GLY A 269 -16.96 15.44 16.97
CA GLY A 269 -16.40 16.75 16.65
C GLY A 269 -16.02 17.49 17.93
N SER A 270 -15.04 18.40 17.86
CA SER A 270 -14.67 19.28 18.97
C SER A 270 -15.82 20.18 19.47
N ASN A 271 -16.97 20.24 18.76
CA ASN A 271 -18.08 21.14 19.06
C ASN A 271 -19.49 20.52 19.18
N LYS A 272 -19.68 19.18 19.14
CA LYS A 272 -20.93 18.43 19.49
C LYS A 272 -20.84 16.98 18.98
N VAL A 273 -21.46 16.04 19.70
CA VAL A 273 -21.60 14.62 19.27
C VAL A 273 -22.83 14.49 18.38
N VAL A 274 -22.65 13.94 17.18
CA VAL A 274 -23.76 13.49 16.32
C VAL A 274 -23.59 11.97 16.14
N LYS A 275 -24.56 11.19 16.66
CA LYS A 275 -24.61 9.74 16.44
C LYS A 275 -25.46 9.46 15.20
N THR A 276 -24.99 8.61 14.29
CA THR A 276 -25.76 8.17 13.14
C THR A 276 -25.58 6.66 12.98
N ARG A 277 -26.67 5.92 12.84
CA ARG A 277 -26.65 4.47 12.61
C ARG A 277 -26.79 4.22 11.11
N ARG A 278 -25.90 3.42 10.53
CA ARG A 278 -25.99 2.92 9.14
C ARG A 278 -26.06 1.41 9.14
#